data_AF-A0A519XID6-F1
#
_entry.id   AF-A0A519XID6-F1
#
_cell.length_a   1.000
_cell.length_b   1.000
_cell.length_c   1.000
_cell.angle_alpha   90.00
_cell.angle_beta   90.00
_cell.angle_gamma   90.00
#
_symmetry.space_group_name_H-M   'P 1'
#
loop_
_entity.id
_entity.type
_entity.pdbx_description
1 polymer ?
#
loop_
_entity_poly.entity_id
_entity_poly.type
_entity_poly.pdbx_seq_one_letter_code
_entity_poly.pdbx_strand_id
1 'polypeptide(L)'
;MKKTFLLSFLLFISISSAFSQTKIDDLYEEYTMLRMTNDEKPKAIAIGLSLLNRKSELKPKQIANVTYHVARLLEETNMMSKAIPYYEESIKLTPGYYVPYLALGNEYFKACKELVAKMNQAADANDTVLHGKLSAEYKPLASKTAAYLEKSYACDPDNITKGMITYLYQTLKNTEALKSFDTRIKQLEQGCITLLDDE
;
A
#
# COMPACT_ATOMS: atom_id res chain seq x y z
N MET A 1 19.11 13.47 74.85
CA MET A 1 19.13 12.12 74.24
C MET A 1 18.41 12.23 72.90
N LYS A 2 19.16 12.48 71.82
CA LYS A 2 19.48 11.53 70.72
C LYS A 2 18.21 11.03 70.02
N LYS A 3 17.73 11.71 68.96
CA LYS A 3 18.11 11.52 67.53
C LYS A 3 18.13 10.04 67.11
N THR A 4 16.95 9.48 66.89
CA THR A 4 16.65 8.19 66.23
C THR A 4 15.12 8.17 66.11
N PHE A 5 14.44 8.04 64.97
CA PHE A 5 14.72 7.21 63.81
C PHE A 5 13.90 7.80 62.64
N LEU A 6 14.46 8.85 62.02
CA LEU A 6 13.91 9.49 60.83
C LEU A 6 14.44 8.72 59.61
N LEU A 7 14.06 7.45 59.41
CA LEU A 7 14.56 6.67 58.26
C LEU A 7 13.84 5.33 58.03
N SER A 8 12.51 5.28 57.97
CA SER A 8 11.81 4.04 57.57
C SER A 8 10.42 4.33 57.03
N PHE A 9 10.30 4.71 55.75
CA PHE A 9 9.35 4.14 54.77
C PHE A 9 9.36 4.90 53.42
N LEU A 10 10.54 5.17 52.84
CA LEU A 10 10.68 5.69 51.47
C LEU A 10 11.42 4.66 50.60
N LEU A 11 10.93 3.42 50.63
CA LEU A 11 11.55 2.26 49.96
C LEU A 11 10.50 1.41 49.20
N PHE A 12 9.56 2.08 48.53
CA PHE A 12 8.61 1.46 47.59
C PHE A 12 8.52 2.23 46.27
N ILE A 13 9.64 2.77 45.78
CA ILE A 13 9.75 3.27 44.41
C ILE A 13 10.92 2.58 43.73
N SER A 14 10.63 1.41 43.15
CA SER A 14 11.18 0.92 41.88
C SER A 14 10.74 -0.53 41.69
N ILE A 15 9.43 -0.75 41.48
CA ILE A 15 9.03 -1.87 40.63
C ILE A 15 9.46 -1.44 39.23
N SER A 16 10.71 -1.74 38.89
CA SER A 16 11.14 -1.78 37.51
C SER A 16 10.33 -2.90 36.88
N SER A 17 9.20 -2.55 36.25
CA SER A 17 8.51 -3.44 35.35
C SER A 17 9.48 -3.72 34.21
N ALA A 18 10.35 -4.71 34.38
CA ALA A 18 11.06 -5.34 33.29
C ALA A 18 10.00 -6.09 32.49
N PHE A 19 9.23 -5.34 31.69
CA PHE A 19 8.49 -5.94 30.59
C PHE A 19 9.54 -6.64 29.75
N SER A 20 9.55 -7.97 29.82
CA SER A 20 10.34 -8.78 28.90
C SER A 20 9.90 -8.37 27.50
N GLN A 21 10.74 -7.62 26.80
CA GLN A 21 10.47 -7.21 25.42
C GLN A 21 10.17 -8.47 24.61
N THR A 22 8.99 -8.55 23.99
CA THR A 22 8.66 -9.68 23.11
C THR A 22 9.75 -9.79 22.04
N LYS A 23 10.33 -10.99 21.90
CA LYS A 23 11.35 -11.26 20.89
C LYS A 23 10.76 -10.96 19.51
N ILE A 24 11.60 -10.45 18.61
CA ILE A 24 11.12 -10.05 17.28
C ILE A 24 10.57 -11.26 16.51
N ASP A 25 11.19 -12.43 16.66
CA ASP A 25 10.77 -13.67 16.01
C ASP A 25 9.38 -14.11 16.48
N ASP A 26 9.15 -14.17 17.80
CA ASP A 26 7.84 -14.51 18.37
C ASP A 26 6.74 -13.54 17.88
N LEU A 27 7.07 -12.24 17.77
CA LEU A 27 6.14 -11.22 17.30
C LEU A 27 5.84 -11.37 15.80
N TYR A 28 6.84 -11.75 15.01
CA TYR A 28 6.68 -12.04 13.58
C TYR A 28 5.82 -13.29 13.37
N GLU A 29 6.06 -14.36 14.12
CA GLU A 29 5.25 -15.57 14.07
C GLU A 29 3.78 -15.27 14.44
N GLU A 30 3.54 -14.52 15.52
CA GLU A 30 2.19 -14.08 15.90
C GLU A 30 1.52 -13.28 14.78
N TYR A 31 2.24 -12.35 14.15
CA TYR A 31 1.74 -11.59 13.01
C TYR A 31 1.34 -12.49 11.85
N THR A 32 2.20 -13.45 11.47
CA THR A 32 1.94 -14.34 10.33
C THR A 32 0.70 -15.21 10.54
N MET A 33 0.41 -15.62 11.78
CA MET A 33 -0.81 -16.33 12.12
C MET A 33 -2.05 -15.42 12.06
N LEU A 34 -1.97 -14.24 12.69
CA LEU A 34 -3.12 -13.35 12.84
C LEU A 34 -3.53 -12.68 11.53
N ARG A 35 -2.58 -12.34 10.64
CA ARG A 35 -2.89 -11.70 9.35
C ARG A 35 -3.81 -12.55 8.45
N MET A 36 -3.86 -13.85 8.67
CA MET A 36 -4.70 -14.81 7.95
C MET A 36 -6.10 -14.99 8.58
N THR A 37 -6.34 -14.41 9.77
CA THR A 37 -7.58 -14.58 10.54
C THR A 37 -8.45 -13.33 10.41
N ASN A 38 -9.67 -13.50 9.89
CA ASN A 38 -10.55 -12.37 9.56
C ASN A 38 -10.94 -11.50 10.76
N ASP A 39 -11.17 -12.10 11.93
CA ASP A 39 -11.61 -11.37 13.12
C ASP A 39 -10.46 -10.64 13.85
N GLU A 40 -9.21 -10.93 13.47
CA GLU A 40 -8.01 -10.43 14.15
C GLU A 40 -7.25 -9.37 13.33
N LYS A 41 -7.83 -8.89 12.21
CA LYS A 41 -7.18 -7.89 11.34
C LYS A 41 -6.71 -6.65 12.09
N PRO A 42 -7.48 -6.03 13.02
CA PRO A 42 -6.99 -4.88 13.78
C PRO A 42 -5.74 -5.20 14.62
N LYS A 43 -5.70 -6.38 15.23
CA LYS A 43 -4.56 -6.85 16.02
C LYS A 43 -3.35 -7.12 15.12
N ALA A 44 -3.56 -7.79 13.98
CA ALA A 44 -2.52 -8.03 12.99
C ALA A 44 -1.94 -6.71 12.43
N ILE A 45 -2.75 -5.69 12.17
CA ILE A 45 -2.29 -4.36 11.77
C ILE A 45 -1.41 -3.75 12.86
N ALA A 46 -1.85 -3.77 14.12
CA ALA A 46 -1.09 -3.21 15.24
C ALA A 46 0.28 -3.89 15.40
N ILE A 47 0.32 -5.22 15.31
CA ILE A 47 1.57 -5.98 15.37
C ILE A 47 2.45 -5.70 14.15
N GLY A 48 1.89 -5.70 12.94
CA GLY A 48 2.63 -5.40 11.71
C GLY A 48 3.28 -4.01 11.74
N LEU A 49 2.57 -3.00 12.23
CA LEU A 49 3.13 -1.65 12.42
C LEU A 49 4.25 -1.63 13.48
N SER A 50 4.10 -2.41 14.56
CA SER A 50 5.15 -2.57 15.57
C SER A 50 6.41 -3.23 14.98
N LEU A 51 6.24 -4.27 14.16
CA LEU A 51 7.32 -4.92 13.43
C LEU A 51 8.05 -3.95 12.49
N LEU A 52 7.32 -3.12 11.73
CA LEU A 52 7.92 -2.12 10.83
C LEU A 52 8.66 -1.01 11.58
N ASN A 53 8.22 -0.64 12.79
CA ASN A 53 8.96 0.27 13.66
C ASN A 53 10.28 -0.34 14.15
N ARG A 54 10.34 -1.68 14.24
CA ARG A 54 11.52 -2.48 14.61
C ARG A 54 12.24 -3.08 13.40
N LYS A 55 12.10 -2.48 12.21
CA LYS A 55 12.62 -3.04 10.95
C LYS A 55 14.11 -3.38 10.95
N SER A 56 14.93 -2.73 11.78
CA SER A 56 16.36 -3.06 11.91
C SER A 56 16.62 -4.44 12.52
N GLU A 57 15.63 -5.02 13.18
CA GLU A 57 15.66 -6.36 13.76
C GLU A 57 15.10 -7.43 12.81
N LEU A 58 14.58 -7.03 11.63
CA LEU A 58 13.96 -7.93 10.66
C LEU A 58 14.89 -8.22 9.48
N LYS A 59 14.74 -9.40 8.88
CA LYS A 59 15.35 -9.73 7.59
C LYS A 59 14.69 -8.91 6.47
N PRO A 60 15.41 -8.58 5.37
CA PRO A 60 14.85 -7.83 4.25
C PRO A 60 13.55 -8.41 3.67
N LYS A 61 13.47 -9.74 3.55
CA LYS A 61 12.24 -10.43 3.09
C LYS A 61 11.07 -10.24 4.06
N GLN A 62 11.30 -10.33 5.36
CA GLN A 62 10.27 -10.05 6.38
C GLN A 62 9.79 -8.60 6.31
N ILE A 63 10.69 -7.63 6.10
CA ILE A 63 10.30 -6.22 5.92
C ILE A 63 9.38 -6.07 4.71
N ALA A 64 9.74 -6.66 3.56
CA ALA A 64 8.91 -6.63 2.36
C ALA A 64 7.54 -7.29 2.60
N ASN A 65 7.52 -8.44 3.26
CA ASN A 65 6.32 -9.21 3.57
C ASN A 65 5.36 -8.41 4.47
N VAL A 66 5.83 -7.95 5.63
CA VAL A 66 5.02 -7.17 6.57
C VAL A 66 4.54 -5.88 5.92
N THR A 67 5.39 -5.19 5.15
CA THR A 67 5.02 -3.93 4.48
C THR A 67 3.83 -4.13 3.54
N TYR A 68 3.88 -5.15 2.69
CA TYR A 68 2.77 -5.48 1.78
C TYR A 68 1.51 -5.88 2.56
N HIS A 69 1.64 -6.81 3.50
CA HIS A 69 0.47 -7.37 4.17
C HIS A 69 -0.19 -6.37 5.13
N VAL A 70 0.55 -5.44 5.74
CA VAL A 70 -0.02 -4.29 6.46
C VAL A 70 -0.84 -3.41 5.52
N ALA A 71 -0.33 -3.10 4.32
CA ALA A 71 -1.07 -2.33 3.32
C ALA A 71 -2.40 -3.02 2.96
N ARG A 72 -2.34 -4.33 2.70
CA ARG A 72 -3.50 -5.15 2.38
C ARG A 72 -4.53 -5.20 3.51
N LEU A 73 -4.09 -5.40 4.75
CA LEU A 73 -4.98 -5.40 5.91
C LEU A 73 -5.66 -4.02 6.10
N LEU A 74 -4.93 -2.93 5.89
CA LEU A 74 -5.48 -1.57 5.92
C LEU A 74 -6.52 -1.36 4.81
N GLU A 75 -6.27 -1.84 3.60
CA GLU A 75 -7.25 -1.81 2.50
C GLU A 75 -8.52 -2.61 2.87
N GLU A 76 -8.35 -3.86 3.32
CA GLU A 76 -9.46 -4.76 3.69
C GLU A 76 -10.29 -4.25 4.87
N THR A 77 -9.77 -3.29 5.64
CA THR A 77 -10.46 -2.59 6.75
C THR A 77 -10.95 -1.20 6.37
N ASN A 78 -11.05 -0.89 5.07
CA ASN A 78 -11.51 0.39 4.51
C ASN A 78 -10.63 1.60 4.88
N MET A 79 -9.36 1.37 5.20
CA MET A 79 -8.38 2.39 5.55
C MET A 79 -7.40 2.64 4.40
N MET A 80 -7.91 2.70 3.16
CA MET A 80 -7.09 2.75 1.94
C MET A 80 -6.10 3.94 1.91
N SER A 81 -6.50 5.11 2.44
CA SER A 81 -5.59 6.26 2.54
C SER A 81 -4.34 5.98 3.38
N LYS A 82 -4.44 5.11 4.39
CA LYS A 82 -3.30 4.65 5.17
C LYS A 82 -2.55 3.50 4.51
N ALA A 83 -3.20 2.71 3.65
CA ALA A 83 -2.58 1.61 2.92
C ALA A 83 -1.63 2.10 1.82
N ILE A 84 -1.98 3.18 1.12
CA ILE A 84 -1.20 3.75 -0.01
C ILE A 84 0.31 3.85 0.28
N PRO A 85 0.78 4.52 1.36
CA PRO A 85 2.22 4.64 1.59
C PRO A 85 2.92 3.29 1.78
N TYR A 86 2.25 2.27 2.33
CA TYR A 86 2.81 0.93 2.47
C TYR A 86 2.82 0.16 1.15
N TYR A 87 1.81 0.34 0.29
CA TYR A 87 1.87 -0.20 -1.06
C TYR A 87 2.99 0.43 -1.89
N GLU A 88 3.16 1.76 -1.80
CA GLU A 88 4.27 2.45 -2.47
C GLU A 88 5.63 2.00 -1.95
N GLU A 89 5.76 1.74 -0.64
CA GLU A 89 6.99 1.19 -0.07
C GLU A 89 7.21 -0.28 -0.49
N SER A 90 6.16 -1.09 -0.53
CA SER A 90 6.22 -2.47 -1.03
C SER A 90 6.76 -2.55 -2.45
N ILE A 91 6.34 -1.63 -3.33
CA ILE A 91 6.86 -1.48 -4.69
C ILE A 91 8.37 -1.18 -4.69
N LYS A 92 8.87 -0.36 -3.77
CA LYS A 92 10.31 -0.06 -3.69
C LYS A 92 11.11 -1.25 -3.18
N LEU A 93 10.58 -1.99 -2.21
CA LEU A 93 11.25 -3.15 -1.62
C LEU A 93 11.30 -4.33 -2.60
N THR A 94 10.19 -4.57 -3.33
CA THR A 94 10.07 -5.68 -4.28
C THR A 94 9.40 -5.22 -5.57
N PRO A 95 10.11 -4.53 -6.48
CA PRO A 95 9.51 -3.97 -7.71
C PRO A 95 8.91 -5.01 -8.67
N GLY A 96 9.33 -6.27 -8.55
CA GLY A 96 8.77 -7.38 -9.33
C GLY A 96 7.40 -7.85 -8.83
N TYR A 97 7.05 -7.59 -7.56
CA TYR A 97 5.82 -8.07 -6.95
C TYR A 97 4.65 -7.21 -7.41
N TYR A 98 3.74 -7.81 -8.19
CA TYR A 98 2.77 -7.05 -8.97
C TYR A 98 1.52 -6.61 -8.20
N VAL A 99 1.19 -7.30 -7.10
CA VAL A 99 -0.07 -7.10 -6.37
C VAL A 99 -0.24 -5.66 -5.81
N PRO A 100 0.80 -5.00 -5.24
CA PRO A 100 0.72 -3.60 -4.84
C PRO A 100 0.38 -2.64 -6.01
N TYR A 101 0.86 -2.94 -7.21
CA TYR A 101 0.56 -2.14 -8.39
C TYR A 101 -0.93 -2.26 -8.77
N LEU A 102 -1.51 -3.45 -8.65
CA LEU A 102 -2.94 -3.65 -8.86
C LEU A 102 -3.78 -2.86 -7.86
N ALA A 103 -3.44 -2.93 -6.57
CA ALA A 103 -4.16 -2.23 -5.50
C ALA A 103 -4.14 -0.70 -5.71
N LEU A 104 -2.95 -0.13 -5.94
CA LEU A 104 -2.82 1.31 -6.23
C LEU A 104 -3.47 1.70 -7.56
N GLY A 105 -3.32 0.87 -8.59
CA GLY A 105 -3.95 1.07 -9.90
C GLY A 105 -5.46 1.14 -9.80
N ASN A 106 -6.09 0.21 -9.07
CA ASN A 106 -7.53 0.21 -8.84
C ASN A 106 -8.00 1.45 -8.08
N GLU A 107 -7.28 1.86 -7.03
CA GLU A 107 -7.64 3.04 -6.25
C GLU A 107 -7.53 4.33 -7.06
N TYR A 108 -6.42 4.52 -7.77
CA TYR A 108 -6.26 5.70 -8.62
C TYR A 108 -7.19 5.68 -9.83
N PHE A 109 -7.60 4.51 -10.31
CA PHE A 109 -8.62 4.40 -11.35
C PHE A 109 -9.97 4.96 -10.90
N LYS A 110 -10.38 4.72 -9.64
CA LYS A 110 -11.59 5.35 -9.08
C LYS A 110 -11.49 6.88 -9.11
N ALA A 111 -10.36 7.43 -8.64
CA ALA A 111 -10.12 8.87 -8.68
C ALA A 111 -10.13 9.42 -10.11
N CYS A 112 -9.54 8.70 -11.09
CA CYS A 112 -9.64 9.04 -12.50
C CYS A 112 -11.10 9.09 -13.00
N LYS A 113 -11.94 8.13 -12.62
CA LYS A 113 -13.36 8.10 -13.00
C LYS A 113 -14.13 9.29 -12.42
N GLU A 114 -13.85 9.66 -11.18
CA GLU A 114 -14.45 10.85 -10.55
C GLU A 114 -14.04 12.15 -11.25
N LEU A 115 -12.76 12.28 -11.63
CA LEU A 115 -12.28 13.44 -12.38
C LEU A 115 -12.97 13.54 -13.74
N VAL A 116 -13.11 12.42 -14.46
CA VAL A 116 -13.83 12.40 -15.75
C VAL A 116 -15.31 12.80 -15.57
N ALA A 117 -15.98 12.34 -14.51
CA ALA A 117 -17.34 12.76 -14.23
C ALA A 117 -17.45 14.28 -14.00
N LYS A 118 -16.54 14.86 -13.22
CA LYS A 118 -16.46 16.32 -12.98
C LYS A 118 -16.12 17.09 -14.26
N MET A 119 -15.24 16.56 -15.10
CA MET A 119 -14.91 17.15 -16.41
C MET A 119 -16.15 17.20 -17.29
N ASN A 120 -16.92 16.11 -17.38
CA ASN A 120 -18.16 16.08 -18.16
C ASN A 120 -19.18 17.09 -17.65
N GLN A 121 -19.36 17.19 -16.33
CA GLN A 121 -20.25 18.20 -15.73
C GLN A 121 -19.82 19.64 -16.06
N ALA A 122 -18.51 19.93 -16.02
CA ALA A 122 -17.99 21.23 -16.41
C ALA A 122 -18.21 21.51 -17.91
N ALA A 123 -18.07 20.50 -18.77
CA ALA A 123 -18.37 20.61 -20.19
C ALA A 123 -19.85 20.90 -20.45
N ASP A 124 -20.76 20.17 -19.78
CA ASP A 124 -22.22 20.37 -19.90
C ASP A 124 -22.63 21.78 -19.44
N ALA A 125 -21.94 22.32 -18.43
CA ALA A 125 -22.13 23.69 -17.95
C ALA A 125 -21.43 24.75 -18.83
N ASN A 126 -20.73 24.37 -19.89
CA ASN A 126 -19.85 25.23 -20.70
C ASN A 126 -18.76 25.95 -19.87
N ASP A 127 -18.36 25.41 -18.72
CA ASP A 127 -17.28 25.93 -17.89
C ASP A 127 -15.93 25.41 -18.39
N THR A 128 -15.43 26.08 -19.44
CA THR A 128 -14.15 25.74 -20.08
C THR A 128 -12.94 25.88 -19.16
N VAL A 129 -13.01 26.78 -18.16
CA VAL A 129 -11.92 27.03 -17.21
C VAL A 129 -11.80 25.86 -16.23
N LEU A 130 -12.92 25.45 -15.62
CA LEU A 130 -12.94 24.30 -14.72
C LEU A 130 -12.59 23.01 -15.46
N HIS A 131 -13.16 22.82 -16.66
CA HIS A 131 -12.83 21.66 -17.49
C HIS A 131 -11.32 21.59 -17.78
N GLY A 132 -10.69 22.72 -18.13
CA GLY A 132 -9.25 22.80 -18.37
C GLY A 132 -8.42 22.42 -17.14
N LYS A 133 -8.79 22.93 -15.96
CA LYS A 133 -8.13 22.60 -14.68
C LYS A 133 -8.22 21.11 -14.36
N LEU A 134 -9.42 20.53 -14.44
CA LEU A 134 -9.64 19.11 -14.15
C LEU A 134 -8.91 18.21 -15.16
N SER A 135 -8.87 18.61 -16.44
CA SER A 135 -8.10 17.90 -17.47
C SER A 135 -6.59 17.88 -17.15
N ALA A 136 -6.05 18.99 -16.64
CA ALA A 136 -4.66 19.10 -16.24
C ALA A 136 -4.32 18.22 -15.02
N GLU A 137 -5.25 18.06 -14.09
CA GLU A 137 -5.13 17.15 -12.93
C GLU A 137 -5.25 15.68 -13.36
N TYR A 138 -6.19 15.38 -14.26
CA TYR A 138 -6.45 14.04 -14.76
C TYR A 138 -5.23 13.44 -15.48
N LYS A 139 -4.56 14.23 -16.33
CA LYS A 139 -3.48 13.72 -17.20
C LYS A 139 -2.35 12.99 -16.47
N PRO A 140 -1.68 13.59 -15.46
CA PRO A 140 -0.61 12.91 -14.73
C PRO A 140 -1.14 11.73 -13.90
N LEU A 141 -2.33 11.86 -13.28
CA LEU A 141 -2.92 10.77 -12.50
C LEU A 141 -3.21 9.56 -13.40
N ALA A 142 -3.93 9.75 -14.51
CA ALA A 142 -4.27 8.68 -15.44
C ALA A 142 -3.03 8.02 -16.06
N SER A 143 -1.97 8.78 -16.30
CA SER A 143 -0.69 8.22 -16.79
C SER A 143 -0.02 7.34 -15.73
N LYS A 144 0.03 7.78 -14.46
CA LYS A 144 0.54 6.98 -13.33
C LYS A 144 -0.31 5.72 -13.14
N THR A 145 -1.64 5.85 -13.14
CA THR A 145 -2.59 4.75 -12.99
C THR A 145 -2.41 3.71 -14.09
N ALA A 146 -2.30 4.14 -15.35
CA ALA A 146 -2.08 3.23 -16.47
C ALA A 146 -0.78 2.45 -16.30
N ALA A 147 0.32 3.11 -15.92
CA ALA A 147 1.61 2.44 -15.70
C ALA A 147 1.55 1.36 -14.59
N TYR A 148 0.84 1.64 -13.49
CA TYR A 148 0.62 0.66 -12.42
C TYR A 148 -0.22 -0.53 -12.89
N LEU A 149 -1.33 -0.27 -13.57
CA LEU A 149 -2.18 -1.32 -14.12
C LEU A 149 -1.45 -2.13 -15.19
N GLU A 150 -0.61 -1.51 -16.02
CA GLU A 150 0.23 -2.23 -16.99
C GLU A 150 1.23 -3.17 -16.31
N LYS A 151 1.89 -2.73 -15.23
CA LYS A 151 2.80 -3.61 -14.48
C LYS A 151 2.05 -4.79 -13.87
N SER A 152 0.85 -4.57 -13.34
CA SER A 152 0.00 -5.66 -12.86
C SER A 152 -0.39 -6.61 -13.98
N TYR A 153 -0.97 -6.07 -15.05
CA TYR A 153 -1.45 -6.85 -16.20
C TYR A 153 -0.36 -7.68 -16.85
N ALA A 154 0.87 -7.16 -16.90
CA ALA A 154 2.00 -7.89 -17.46
C ALA A 154 2.37 -9.14 -16.64
N CYS A 155 2.11 -9.14 -15.34
CA CYS A 155 2.40 -10.29 -14.47
C CYS A 155 1.23 -11.25 -14.33
N ASP A 156 0.00 -10.73 -14.40
CA ASP A 156 -1.24 -11.51 -14.28
C ASP A 156 -2.30 -10.93 -15.23
N PRO A 157 -2.31 -11.38 -16.51
CA PRO A 157 -3.17 -10.80 -17.53
C PRO A 157 -4.65 -11.14 -17.30
N ASP A 158 -5.47 -10.10 -17.14
CA ASP A 158 -6.92 -10.23 -17.04
C ASP A 158 -7.68 -9.18 -17.88
N ASN A 159 -8.92 -9.50 -18.25
CA ASN A 159 -9.72 -8.62 -19.12
C ASN A 159 -10.20 -7.34 -18.41
N ILE A 160 -10.35 -7.36 -17.09
CA ILE A 160 -10.82 -6.21 -16.31
C ILE A 160 -9.72 -5.14 -16.31
N THR A 161 -8.50 -5.52 -15.91
CA THR A 161 -7.34 -4.62 -15.90
C THR A 161 -7.03 -4.10 -17.31
N LYS A 162 -7.08 -4.96 -18.33
CA LYS A 162 -6.92 -4.52 -19.74
C LYS A 162 -7.96 -3.47 -20.13
N GLY A 163 -9.21 -3.67 -19.72
CA GLY A 163 -10.31 -2.72 -19.94
C GLY A 163 -10.04 -1.36 -19.29
N MET A 164 -9.55 -1.36 -18.04
CA MET A 164 -9.18 -0.14 -17.33
C MET A 164 -8.05 0.62 -18.04
N ILE A 165 -6.98 -0.07 -18.45
CA ILE A 165 -5.85 0.55 -19.18
C ILE A 165 -6.33 1.16 -20.50
N THR A 166 -7.14 0.42 -21.25
CA THR A 166 -7.71 0.87 -22.52
C THR A 166 -8.56 2.13 -22.33
N TYR A 167 -9.42 2.15 -21.31
CA TYR A 167 -10.24 3.31 -20.95
C TYR A 167 -9.38 4.55 -20.66
N LEU A 168 -8.30 4.39 -19.89
CA LEU A 168 -7.41 5.50 -19.55
C LEU A 168 -6.74 6.08 -20.80
N TYR A 169 -6.18 5.23 -21.68
CA TYR A 169 -5.52 5.72 -22.89
C TYR A 169 -6.47 6.34 -23.91
N GLN A 170 -7.69 5.82 -24.04
CA GLN A 170 -8.72 6.44 -24.87
C GLN A 170 -9.10 7.82 -24.34
N THR A 171 -9.31 7.96 -23.03
CA THR A 171 -9.66 9.24 -22.39
C THR A 171 -8.52 10.25 -22.49
N LEU A 172 -7.27 9.79 -22.35
CA LEU A 172 -6.06 10.58 -22.58
C LEU A 172 -5.81 10.92 -24.06
N LYS A 173 -6.56 10.32 -24.99
CA LYS A 173 -6.30 10.36 -26.44
C LYS A 173 -4.87 9.90 -26.81
N ASN A 174 -4.31 8.98 -26.02
CA ASN A 174 -2.97 8.45 -26.21
C ASN A 174 -2.99 7.23 -27.14
N THR A 175 -3.16 7.49 -28.45
CA THR A 175 -3.23 6.43 -29.47
C THR A 175 -1.92 5.66 -29.63
N GLU A 176 -0.78 6.30 -29.35
CA GLU A 176 0.53 5.66 -29.41
C GLU A 176 0.68 4.59 -28.33
N ALA A 177 0.20 4.87 -27.11
CA ALA A 177 0.19 3.89 -26.04
C ALA A 177 -0.65 2.65 -26.40
N LEU A 178 -1.79 2.83 -27.07
CA LEU A 178 -2.62 1.71 -27.53
C LEU A 178 -1.90 0.87 -28.60
N LYS A 179 -1.22 1.50 -29.56
CA LYS A 179 -0.49 0.79 -30.62
C LYS A 179 0.69 -0.03 -30.12
N SER A 180 1.41 0.49 -29.13
CA SER A 180 2.60 -0.16 -28.56
C SER A 180 2.30 -0.99 -27.31
N PHE A 181 1.03 -1.23 -26.98
CA PHE A 181 0.60 -1.93 -25.76
C PHE A 181 1.26 -3.29 -25.60
N ASP A 182 1.07 -4.20 -26.56
CA ASP A 182 1.58 -5.58 -26.46
C ASP A 182 3.12 -5.61 -26.32
N THR A 183 3.83 -4.72 -27.02
CA THR A 183 5.28 -4.58 -26.91
C THR A 183 5.70 -4.13 -25.50
N ARG A 184 5.01 -3.15 -24.90
CA ARG A 184 5.30 -2.68 -23.54
C ARG A 184 5.00 -3.76 -22.50
N ILE A 185 3.87 -4.45 -22.62
CA ILE A 185 3.50 -5.53 -21.70
C ILE A 185 4.55 -6.65 -21.71
N LYS A 186 5.02 -7.06 -22.89
CA LYS A 186 6.11 -8.04 -23.04
C LYS A 186 7.44 -7.60 -22.41
N GLN A 187 7.68 -6.30 -22.29
CA GLN A 187 8.86 -5.80 -21.56
C GLN A 187 8.62 -5.81 -20.05
N LEU A 188 7.41 -5.44 -19.61
CA LEU A 188 7.03 -5.35 -18.20
C LEU A 188 6.86 -6.71 -17.51
N GLU A 189 6.59 -7.78 -18.26
CA GLU A 189 6.45 -9.15 -17.73
C GLU A 189 7.77 -9.71 -17.18
N GLN A 190 8.90 -9.11 -17.59
CA GLN A 190 10.21 -9.52 -17.12
C GLN A 190 10.35 -9.24 -15.62
N GLY A 191 10.76 -10.27 -14.87
CA GLY A 191 10.98 -10.17 -13.42
C GLY A 191 9.69 -10.07 -12.59
N CYS A 192 8.55 -10.50 -13.14
CA CYS A 192 7.32 -10.64 -12.37
C CYS A 192 7.48 -11.65 -11.22
N ILE A 193 7.01 -11.24 -10.04
CA ILE A 193 6.94 -12.06 -8.83
C ILE A 193 5.45 -12.16 -8.48
N THR A 194 4.93 -13.39 -8.44
CA THR A 194 3.51 -13.65 -8.17
C THR A 194 3.24 -14.02 -6.72
N LEU A 195 4.27 -14.44 -5.99
CA LEU A 195 4.19 -14.80 -4.59
C LEU A 195 5.30 -14.08 -3.82
N LEU A 196 4.93 -13.43 -2.74
CA LEU A 196 5.87 -12.83 -1.80
C LEU A 196 6.20 -13.88 -0.73
N ASP A 197 7.47 -14.28 -0.68
CA ASP A 197 7.98 -15.25 0.29
C ASP A 197 7.93 -14.67 1.72
N ASP A 198 7.67 -15.53 2.70
CA ASP A 198 7.65 -15.17 4.12
C ASP A 198 9.07 -15.22 4.74
N GLU A 199 10.04 -15.94 4.13
CA GLU A 199 11.41 -16.15 4.68
C GLU A 199 12.59 -16.01 3.72
#